data_AF-A0A7S2XW33-F1
#
_entry.id   AF-A0A7S2XW33-F1
#
_cell.length_a   1.000
_cell.length_b   1.000
_cell.length_c   1.000
_cell.angle_alpha   90.00
_cell.angle_beta   90.00
_cell.angle_gamma   90.00
#
_symmetry.space_group_name_H-M   'P 1'
#
loop_
_entity.id
_entity.type
_entity.pdbx_description
1 polymer ?
#
loop_
_entity_poly.entity_id
_entity_poly.type
_entity_poly.pdbx_seq_one_letter_code
_entity_poly.pdbx_strand_id
1 'polypeptide(L)'
;GGGGGGGEFTEDEEDEDNRVSADAMEMHRTVQKVFEEEEALLDLHMVVIQETAGLLTEEGLLLQQIQGDDVVDYDIDAYATRLEQILQRKQELTSGLQKQLASFRKHLQEEERVARRLGDVIPQY
;
A
#
# COMPACT_ATOMS: atom_id res chain seq x y z
N GLY A 1 0.77 -17.07 -64.24
CA GLY A 1 -0.27 -16.07 -63.94
C GLY A 1 -0.38 -16.00 -62.45
N GLY A 2 -0.05 -14.85 -61.86
CA GLY A 2 -0.21 -14.62 -60.43
C GLY A 2 -1.67 -14.34 -60.08
N GLY A 3 -2.04 -14.70 -58.87
CA GLY A 3 -3.29 -14.31 -58.20
C GLY A 3 -3.05 -14.49 -56.71
N GLY A 4 -2.78 -13.38 -56.02
CA GLY A 4 -2.34 -13.34 -54.64
C GLY A 4 -3.41 -13.82 -53.67
N GLY A 5 -2.98 -14.55 -52.64
CA GLY A 5 -3.76 -14.78 -51.45
C GLY A 5 -3.84 -13.48 -50.65
N GLY A 6 -4.99 -12.82 -50.68
CA GLY A 6 -5.37 -11.86 -49.65
C GLY A 6 -6.13 -12.63 -48.59
N GLY A 7 -5.52 -12.82 -47.41
CA GLY A 7 -6.26 -13.24 -46.23
C GLY A 7 -7.15 -12.08 -45.81
N GLU A 8 -8.45 -12.28 -45.88
CA GLU A 8 -9.46 -11.36 -45.36
C GLU A 8 -9.50 -11.60 -43.85
N PHE A 9 -8.72 -10.81 -43.10
CA PHE A 9 -8.83 -10.74 -41.65
C PHE A 9 -10.23 -10.17 -41.36
N THR A 10 -11.03 -10.87 -40.57
CA THR A 10 -12.37 -10.38 -40.21
C THR A 10 -12.24 -9.23 -39.22
N GLU A 11 -13.05 -8.18 -39.35
CA GLU A 11 -13.08 -7.03 -38.42
C GLU A 11 -13.17 -7.48 -36.94
N ASP A 12 -13.83 -8.62 -36.69
CA ASP A 12 -13.95 -9.24 -35.36
C ASP A 12 -12.60 -9.70 -34.76
N GLU A 13 -11.64 -10.15 -35.58
CA GLU A 13 -10.30 -10.59 -35.11
C GLU A 13 -9.40 -9.38 -34.80
N GLU A 14 -9.51 -8.29 -35.57
CA GLU A 14 -8.76 -7.05 -35.31
C GLU A 14 -9.25 -6.36 -34.02
N ASP A 15 -10.56 -6.39 -33.75
CA ASP A 15 -11.16 -5.86 -32.52
C ASP A 15 -10.76 -6.67 -31.28
N GLU A 16 -10.62 -8.00 -31.40
CA GLU A 16 -10.17 -8.87 -30.31
C GLU A 16 -8.68 -8.63 -29.98
N ASP A 17 -7.80 -8.60 -30.99
CA ASP A 17 -6.37 -8.32 -30.82
C ASP A 17 -6.13 -6.92 -30.20
N ASN A 18 -6.90 -5.92 -30.62
CA ASN A 18 -6.79 -4.57 -30.05
C ASN A 18 -7.23 -4.52 -28.57
N ARG A 19 -8.25 -5.31 -28.20
CA ARG A 19 -8.71 -5.44 -26.80
C ARG A 19 -7.69 -6.19 -25.93
N VAL A 20 -7.12 -7.30 -26.42
CA VAL A 20 -6.03 -8.03 -25.75
C VAL A 20 -4.85 -7.10 -25.50
N SER A 21 -4.44 -6.34 -26.51
CA SER A 21 -3.33 -5.38 -26.42
C SER A 21 -3.60 -4.29 -25.38
N ALA A 22 -4.82 -3.75 -25.35
CA ALA A 22 -5.23 -2.75 -24.37
C ALA A 22 -5.21 -3.29 -22.92
N ASP A 23 -5.80 -4.46 -22.69
CA ASP A 23 -5.85 -5.10 -21.36
C ASP A 23 -4.45 -5.51 -20.89
N ALA A 24 -3.55 -5.95 -21.79
CA ALA A 24 -2.16 -6.28 -21.47
C ALA A 24 -1.36 -5.04 -21.05
N MET A 25 -1.57 -3.90 -21.73
CA MET A 25 -0.99 -2.61 -21.33
C MET A 25 -1.54 -2.13 -19.98
N GLU A 26 -2.84 -2.30 -19.72
CA GLU A 26 -3.46 -1.99 -18.42
C GLU A 26 -2.86 -2.86 -17.31
N MET A 27 -2.65 -4.15 -17.57
CA MET A 27 -2.03 -5.08 -16.63
C MET A 27 -0.61 -4.67 -16.28
N HIS A 28 0.23 -4.39 -17.29
CA HIS A 28 1.61 -3.99 -17.06
C HIS A 28 1.71 -2.75 -16.15
N ARG A 29 0.87 -1.74 -16.41
CA ARG A 29 0.80 -0.52 -15.58
C ARG A 29 0.33 -0.82 -14.15
N THR A 30 -0.69 -1.67 -14.01
CA THR A 30 -1.27 -2.00 -12.70
C THR A 30 -0.27 -2.78 -11.85
N VAL A 31 0.42 -3.76 -12.44
CA VAL A 31 1.48 -4.54 -11.79
C VAL A 31 2.63 -3.63 -11.36
N GLN A 32 3.11 -2.75 -12.24
CA GLN A 32 4.17 -1.80 -11.89
C GLN A 32 3.78 -0.94 -10.68
N LYS A 33 2.55 -0.41 -10.69
CA LYS A 33 2.03 0.40 -9.58
C LYS A 33 1.92 -0.39 -8.28
N VAL A 34 1.49 -1.65 -8.32
CA VAL A 34 1.42 -2.53 -7.15
C VAL A 34 2.82 -2.74 -6.56
N PHE A 35 3.84 -2.99 -7.39
CA PHE A 35 5.22 -3.13 -6.91
C PHE A 35 5.74 -1.86 -6.24
N GLU A 36 5.54 -0.70 -6.87
CA GLU A 36 5.96 0.60 -6.29
C GLU A 36 5.24 0.88 -4.96
N GLU A 37 3.95 0.57 -4.87
CA GLU A 37 3.18 0.73 -3.62
C GLU A 37 3.55 -0.28 -2.53
N GLU A 38 3.95 -1.50 -2.91
CA GLU A 38 4.44 -2.52 -1.99
C GLU A 38 5.72 -2.07 -1.31
N GLU A 39 6.73 -1.66 -2.08
CA GLU A 39 8.01 -1.17 -1.55
C GLU A 39 7.77 0.02 -0.59
N ALA A 40 6.98 1.01 -1.04
CA ALA A 40 6.65 2.16 -0.22
C ALA A 40 5.90 1.80 1.07
N LEU A 41 5.02 0.78 1.04
CA LEU A 41 4.28 0.32 2.21
C LEU A 41 5.21 -0.37 3.21
N LEU A 42 6.14 -1.21 2.72
CA LEU A 42 7.11 -1.90 3.56
C LEU A 42 8.06 -0.91 4.24
N ASP A 43 8.54 0.08 3.50
CA ASP A 43 9.39 1.15 4.03
C ASP A 43 8.66 1.96 5.11
N LEU A 44 7.42 2.40 4.83
CA LEU A 44 6.63 3.12 5.83
C LEU A 44 6.40 2.26 7.07
N HIS A 45 6.06 0.98 6.89
CA HIS A 45 5.80 0.09 8.01
C HIS A 45 7.04 -0.06 8.92
N MET A 46 8.24 -0.18 8.33
CA MET A 46 9.49 -0.22 9.08
C MET A 46 9.71 1.08 9.87
N VAL A 47 9.50 2.25 9.27
CA VAL A 47 9.59 3.55 9.96
C VAL A 47 8.61 3.64 11.12
N VAL A 48 7.36 3.23 10.91
CA VAL A 48 6.32 3.23 11.96
C VAL A 48 6.70 2.32 13.13
N ILE A 49 7.27 1.15 12.88
CA ILE A 49 7.76 0.25 13.95
C ILE A 49 8.86 0.93 14.77
N GLN A 50 9.88 1.46 14.10
CA GLN A 50 11.03 2.08 14.75
C GLN A 50 10.60 3.28 15.61
N GLU A 51 9.75 4.15 15.05
CA GLU A 51 9.28 5.33 15.76
C GLU A 51 8.36 4.96 16.93
N THR A 52 7.45 4.00 16.73
CA THR A 52 6.57 3.52 17.81
C THR A 52 7.37 2.89 18.96
N ALA A 53 8.46 2.18 18.69
CA ALA A 53 9.35 1.65 19.71
C ALA A 53 10.07 2.75 20.49
N GLY A 54 10.49 3.83 19.81
CA GLY A 54 11.01 5.04 20.45
C GLY A 54 10.00 5.67 21.40
N LEU A 55 8.77 5.88 20.93
CA LEU A 55 7.67 6.42 21.74
C LEU A 55 7.32 5.53 22.93
N LEU A 56 7.38 4.20 22.79
CA LEU A 56 7.16 3.26 23.88
C LEU A 56 8.25 3.35 24.96
N THR A 57 9.50 3.49 24.53
CA THR A 57 10.62 3.70 25.46
C THR A 57 10.41 5.00 26.25
N GLU A 58 9.94 6.04 25.56
CA GLU A 58 9.66 7.33 26.17
C GLU A 58 8.51 7.27 27.19
N GLU A 59 7.41 6.58 26.87
CA GLU A 59 6.32 6.32 27.83
C GLU A 59 6.82 5.59 29.08
N GLY A 60 7.72 4.62 28.91
CA GLY A 60 8.35 3.92 30.03
C GLY A 60 9.13 4.86 30.95
N LEU A 61 9.90 5.78 30.37
CA LEU A 61 10.62 6.81 31.14
C LEU A 61 9.68 7.79 31.85
N LEU A 62 8.60 8.22 31.18
CA LEU A 62 7.58 9.07 31.79
C LEU A 62 6.94 8.41 33.01
N LEU A 63 6.61 7.11 32.92
CA LEU A 63 6.08 6.37 34.06
C LEU A 63 7.09 6.25 35.19
N GLN A 64 8.35 5.94 34.88
CA GLN A 64 9.42 5.83 35.86
C GLN A 64 9.64 7.15 36.62
N GLN A 65 9.52 8.29 35.93
CA GLN A 65 9.67 9.62 36.53
C GLN A 65 8.56 9.95 37.54
N ILE A 66 7.37 9.37 37.41
CA ILE A 66 6.27 9.57 38.38
C ILE A 66 6.32 8.56 39.52
N GLN A 67 6.70 7.31 39.21
CA GLN A 67 6.56 6.19 40.14
C GLN A 67 7.83 5.91 40.97
N GLY A 68 8.91 6.67 40.76
CA GLY A 68 10.18 6.49 41.49
C GLY A 68 10.09 6.86 42.97
N ASP A 69 10.86 6.14 43.80
CA ASP A 69 10.86 6.32 45.27
C ASP A 69 11.42 7.70 45.73
N ASP A 70 12.16 8.41 44.85
CA ASP A 70 12.75 9.73 45.12
C ASP A 70 11.93 10.91 44.55
N VAL A 71 10.65 10.67 44.20
CA VAL A 71 9.81 11.69 43.57
C VAL A 71 9.22 12.63 44.63
N VAL A 72 9.81 13.82 44.76
CA VAL A 72 9.34 14.85 45.70
C VAL A 72 8.60 16.00 45.01
N ASP A 73 8.91 16.29 43.74
CA ASP A 73 8.31 17.40 42.95
C ASP A 73 8.07 17.00 41.48
N TYR A 74 7.29 15.94 41.20
CA TYR A 74 6.94 15.66 39.80
C TYR A 74 5.80 16.55 39.31
N ASP A 75 5.95 17.05 38.09
CA ASP A 75 4.97 17.87 37.40
C ASP A 75 3.99 16.97 36.63
N ILE A 76 2.81 16.74 37.21
CA ILE A 76 1.75 15.93 36.59
C ILE A 76 1.21 16.57 35.30
N ASP A 77 1.21 17.90 35.19
CA ASP A 77 0.73 18.60 34.00
C ASP A 77 1.72 18.42 32.85
N ALA A 78 3.02 18.46 33.14
CA ALA A 78 4.07 18.14 32.16
C ALA A 78 3.96 16.69 31.68
N TYR A 79 3.73 15.73 32.58
CA TYR A 79 3.48 14.34 32.20
C TYR A 79 2.26 14.20 31.29
N ALA A 80 1.12 14.77 31.69
CA ALA A 80 -0.13 14.66 30.94
C ALA A 80 0.03 15.26 29.53
N THR A 81 0.68 16.43 29.44
CA THR A 81 1.00 17.08 28.17
C THR A 81 1.89 16.21 27.30
N ARG A 82 2.92 15.59 27.88
CA ARG A 82 3.84 14.75 27.10
C ARG A 82 3.18 13.46 26.64
N LEU A 83 2.38 12.83 27.49
CA LEU A 83 1.60 11.65 27.14
C LEU A 83 0.61 11.97 26.00
N GLU A 84 -0.08 13.10 26.04
CA GLU A 84 -0.97 13.53 24.96
C GLU A 84 -0.22 13.65 23.62
N GLN A 85 0.96 14.27 23.61
CA GLN A 85 1.80 14.39 22.41
C GLN A 85 2.21 13.03 21.85
N ILE A 86 2.61 12.09 22.72
CA ILE A 86 2.98 10.73 22.31
C ILE A 86 1.77 10.00 21.69
N LEU A 87 0.61 10.09 22.35
CA LEU A 87 -0.61 9.45 21.87
C LEU A 87 -1.05 10.02 20.52
N GLN A 88 -0.99 11.34 20.36
CA GLN A 88 -1.28 11.99 19.08
C GLN A 88 -0.33 11.50 17.99
N ARG A 89 0.97 11.42 18.28
CA ARG A 89 1.95 10.94 17.31
C ARG A 89 1.71 9.50 16.90
N LYS A 90 1.39 8.61 17.84
CA LYS A 90 1.02 7.21 17.53
C LYS A 90 -0.23 7.12 16.66
N GLN A 91 -1.23 7.97 16.91
CA GLN A 91 -2.43 8.04 16.07
C GLN A 91 -2.10 8.46 14.64
N GLU A 92 -1.24 9.47 14.46
CA GLU A 92 -0.78 9.93 13.14
C GLU A 92 -0.06 8.81 12.37
N LEU A 93 0.90 8.14 13.01
CA LEU A 93 1.65 7.03 12.42
C LEU A 93 0.74 5.88 12.02
N THR A 94 -0.15 5.47 12.93
CA THR A 94 -1.10 4.37 12.67
C THR A 94 -2.06 4.72 11.54
N SER A 95 -2.61 5.95 11.55
CA SER A 95 -3.53 6.41 10.50
C SER A 95 -2.83 6.50 9.15
N GLY A 96 -1.58 6.96 9.11
CA GLY A 96 -0.76 7.00 7.90
C GLY A 96 -0.57 5.61 7.30
N LEU A 97 -0.15 4.64 8.12
CA LEU A 97 0.04 3.26 7.67
C LEU A 97 -1.27 2.61 7.20
N GLN A 98 -2.38 2.83 7.92
CA GLN A 98 -3.70 2.34 7.51
C GLN A 98 -4.14 2.87 6.15
N LYS A 99 -3.91 4.16 5.86
CA LYS A 99 -4.24 4.76 4.56
C LYS A 99 -3.42 4.13 3.43
N GLN A 100 -2.12 3.95 3.63
CA GLN A 100 -1.27 3.34 2.62
C GLN A 100 -1.63 1.87 2.39
N LEU A 101 -1.89 1.11 3.46
CA LEU A 101 -2.37 -0.27 3.37
C LEU A 101 -3.70 -0.37 2.61
N ALA A 102 -4.62 0.56 2.85
CA ALA A 102 -5.90 0.60 2.14
C ALA A 102 -5.73 0.90 0.64
N SER A 103 -4.84 1.83 0.28
CA SER A 103 -4.49 2.10 -1.12
C SER A 103 -3.92 0.86 -1.81
N PHE A 104 -2.92 0.24 -1.17
CA PHE A 104 -2.27 -0.96 -1.69
C PHE A 104 -3.27 -2.10 -1.93
N ARG A 105 -4.14 -2.38 -0.96
CA ARG A 105 -5.21 -3.40 -1.11
C ARG A 105 -6.16 -3.09 -2.26
N LYS A 106 -6.50 -1.82 -2.48
CA LYS A 106 -7.35 -1.43 -3.61
C LYS A 106 -6.67 -1.73 -4.95
N HIS A 107 -5.37 -1.47 -5.07
CA HIS A 107 -4.66 -1.76 -6.32
C HIS A 107 -4.38 -3.25 -6.54
N LEU A 108 -4.21 -4.04 -5.47
CA LEU A 108 -4.21 -5.50 -5.58
C LEU A 108 -5.54 -6.04 -6.13
N GLN A 109 -6.67 -5.51 -5.67
CA GLN A 109 -7.98 -5.89 -6.21
C GLN A 109 -8.14 -5.52 -7.69
N GLU A 110 -7.58 -4.37 -8.08
CA GLU A 110 -7.60 -3.93 -9.47
C GLU A 110 -6.71 -4.82 -10.35
N GLU A 111 -5.51 -5.17 -9.88
CA GLU A 111 -4.60 -6.12 -10.54
C GLU A 111 -5.29 -7.46 -10.79
N GLU A 112 -5.94 -8.03 -9.77
CA GLU A 112 -6.69 -9.27 -9.89
C GLU A 112 -7.85 -9.16 -10.91
N ARG A 113 -8.54 -8.01 -10.94
CA ARG A 113 -9.62 -7.74 -11.90
C ARG A 113 -9.11 -7.68 -13.34
N VAL A 114 -7.94 -7.06 -13.57
CA VAL A 114 -7.29 -7.01 -14.89
C VAL A 114 -6.81 -8.39 -15.31
N ALA A 115 -6.18 -9.13 -14.40
CA ALA A 115 -5.70 -10.49 -14.66
C ALA A 115 -6.84 -11.44 -15.05
N ARG A 116 -7.99 -11.35 -14.38
CA ARG A 116 -9.19 -12.13 -14.73
C ARG A 116 -9.72 -11.80 -16.12
N ARG A 117 -9.81 -10.51 -16.48
CA ARG A 117 -10.23 -10.10 -17.83
C ARG A 117 -9.30 -10.65 -18.91
N LEU A 118 -7.99 -10.56 -18.71
CA LEU A 118 -7.03 -11.15 -19.64
C LEU A 118 -7.16 -12.68 -19.75
N GLY A 119 -7.39 -13.37 -18.62
CA GLY A 119 -7.63 -14.81 -18.59
C GLY A 119 -8.94 -15.23 -19.27
N ASP A 120 -9.98 -14.38 -19.22
CA ASP A 120 -11.26 -14.61 -19.89
C ASP A 120 -11.18 -14.34 -21.41
N VAL A 121 -10.25 -13.48 -21.84
CA VAL A 121 -10.03 -13.12 -23.26
C VAL A 121 -9.09 -14.11 -23.95
N ILE A 122 -8.20 -14.81 -23.23
CA ILE A 122 -7.34 -15.85 -23.82
C ILE A 122 -7.99 -17.23 -23.61
N PRO A 123 -8.53 -17.88 -24.65
CA PRO A 123 -9.03 -19.25 -24.52
C PRO A 123 -7.87 -20.16 -24.08
N GLN A 124 -8.04 -20.85 -22.96
CA GLN A 124 -7.12 -21.92 -22.55
C GLN A 124 -7.28 -23.07 -23.54
N TYR A 125 -6.31 -23.23 -24.45
CA TYR A 125 -6.23 -24.33 -25.42
C TYR A 125 -5.87 -25.67 -24.76
#